data_AF-A0A9X8VEP0-F1
#
_entry.id   AF-A0A9X8VEP0-F1
#
_cell.length_a   1.000
_cell.length_b   1.000
_cell.length_c   1.000
_cell.angle_alpha   90.00
_cell.angle_beta   90.00
_cell.angle_gamma   90.00
#
_symmetry.space_group_name_H-M   'P 1'
#
loop_
_entity.id
_entity.type
_entity.pdbx_description
1 polymer ?
#
loop_
_entity_poly.entity_id
_entity_poly.type
_entity_poly.pdbx_seq_one_letter_code
_entity_poly.pdbx_strand_id
1 'polypeptide(L)'
;FARLLHLQADLATADSLQDMLNRLQRWARGFGLAGATVRLFAERWNIGAPSDFTHLALTRSAFEPFRIQRLGSEQHYLGGLNGPELLL
;
A
#
# COMPACT_ATOMS: atom_id res chain seq x y z
N PHE A 1 10.41 -14.77 -5.90
CA PHE A 1 11.41 -13.69 -6.07
C PHE A 1 11.29 -12.98 -7.42
N ALA A 2 11.47 -13.66 -8.57
CA ALA A 2 11.41 -13.02 -9.90
C ALA A 2 10.14 -12.19 -10.19
N ARG A 3 8.97 -12.63 -9.72
CA ARG A 3 7.70 -11.90 -9.92
C ARG A 3 7.67 -10.53 -9.22
N LEU A 4 8.38 -10.38 -8.11
CA LEU A 4 8.45 -9.11 -7.37
C LEU A 4 9.42 -8.15 -8.06
N LEU A 5 10.51 -8.67 -8.65
CA LEU A 5 11.40 -7.90 -9.52
C LEU A 5 10.66 -7.41 -10.77
N HIS A 6 9.86 -8.27 -11.41
CA HIS A 6 9.03 -7.86 -12.54
C HIS A 6 8.00 -6.80 -12.16
N LEU A 7 7.35 -6.94 -11.00
CA LEU A 7 6.45 -5.91 -10.49
C LEU A 7 7.20 -4.59 -10.31
N GLN A 8 8.36 -4.59 -9.64
CA GLN A 8 9.13 -3.38 -9.41
C GLN A 8 9.52 -2.69 -10.72
N ALA A 9 9.98 -3.46 -11.72
CA ALA A 9 10.31 -2.92 -13.04
C ALA A 9 9.08 -2.33 -13.74
N ASP A 10 7.92 -3.01 -13.68
CA ASP A 10 6.67 -2.52 -14.26
C ASP A 10 6.20 -1.23 -13.59
N LEU A 11 6.12 -1.21 -12.25
CA LEU A 11 5.70 -0.02 -11.50
C LEU A 11 6.64 1.18 -11.70
N ALA A 12 7.94 0.94 -11.87
CA ALA A 12 8.92 2.01 -12.09
C ALA A 12 8.76 2.71 -13.45
N THR A 13 8.08 2.07 -14.40
CA THR A 13 7.80 2.64 -15.73
C THR A 13 6.41 3.30 -15.82
N ALA A 14 5.74 3.49 -14.68
CA ALA A 14 4.45 4.16 -14.66
C ALA A 14 4.59 5.67 -14.89
N ASP A 15 3.75 6.22 -15.77
CA ASP A 15 3.79 7.65 -16.11
C ASP A 15 3.13 8.54 -15.03
N SER A 16 2.41 7.93 -14.09
CA SER A 16 1.75 8.61 -12.99
C SER A 16 1.48 7.68 -11.81
N LEU A 17 1.18 8.26 -10.64
CA LEU A 17 0.72 7.49 -9.48
C LEU A 17 -0.55 6.68 -9.80
N GLN A 18 -1.49 7.24 -10.56
CA GLN A 18 -2.70 6.53 -10.95
C GLN A 18 -2.40 5.30 -11.82
N ASP A 19 -1.50 5.44 -12.80
CA ASP A 19 -1.07 4.30 -13.63
C ASP A 19 -0.35 3.24 -12.78
N MET A 20 0.51 3.66 -11.85
CA MET A 20 1.19 2.77 -10.92
C MET A 20 0.18 1.95 -10.09
N LEU A 21 -0.84 2.60 -9.52
CA LEU A 21 -1.90 1.93 -8.74
C LEU A 21 -2.69 0.94 -9.60
N ASN A 22 -3.01 1.30 -10.85
CA ASN A 22 -3.71 0.42 -11.78
C ASN A 22 -2.88 -0.81 -12.16
N ARG A 23 -1.56 -0.65 -12.38
CA ARG A 23 -0.63 -1.77 -12.62
C ARG A 23 -0.55 -2.69 -11.41
N LEU A 24 -0.43 -2.14 -10.21
CA LEU A 24 -0.39 -2.92 -8.96
C LEU A 24 -1.69 -3.70 -8.72
N GLN A 25 -2.86 -3.09 -8.95
CA GLN A 25 -4.16 -3.77 -8.91
C GLN A 25 -4.22 -4.94 -9.90
N ARG A 26 -3.82 -4.73 -11.16
CA ARG A 26 -3.79 -5.78 -12.19
C ARG A 26 -2.85 -6.92 -11.81
N TRP A 27 -1.66 -6.59 -11.31
CA TRP A 27 -0.70 -7.58 -10.84
C TRP A 27 -1.32 -8.44 -9.72
N ALA A 28 -1.92 -7.83 -8.69
CA ALA A 28 -2.52 -8.57 -7.58
C ALA A 28 -3.66 -9.49 -8.03
N ARG A 29 -4.54 -9.01 -8.92
CA ARG A 29 -5.62 -9.82 -9.51
C ARG A 29 -5.08 -10.99 -10.33
N GLY A 30 -3.92 -10.84 -10.96
CA GLY A 30 -3.22 -11.93 -11.65
C GLY A 30 -2.83 -13.11 -10.74
N PHE A 31 -2.83 -12.93 -9.41
CA PHE A 31 -2.64 -13.99 -8.42
C PHE A 31 -3.96 -14.53 -7.83
N GLY A 32 -5.11 -14.10 -8.35
CA GLY A 32 -6.41 -14.43 -7.77
C GLY A 32 -6.74 -13.67 -6.48
N LEU A 33 -5.99 -12.60 -6.17
CA LEU A 33 -6.32 -11.71 -5.04
C LEU A 33 -7.43 -10.73 -5.45
N ALA A 34 -8.21 -10.27 -4.48
CA ALA A 34 -9.22 -9.23 -4.71
C ALA A 34 -8.61 -7.92 -5.25
N GLY A 35 -7.37 -7.62 -4.83
CA GLY A 35 -6.61 -6.45 -5.29
C GLY A 35 -5.41 -6.19 -4.40
N ALA A 36 -4.86 -4.98 -4.57
CA ALA A 36 -3.82 -4.43 -3.71
C ALA A 36 -4.14 -2.97 -3.42
N THR A 37 -3.77 -2.51 -2.24
CA THR A 37 -4.04 -1.16 -1.74
C THR A 37 -2.73 -0.52 -1.32
N VAL A 38 -2.57 0.77 -1.63
CA VAL A 38 -1.45 1.60 -1.19
C VAL A 38 -2.01 2.66 -0.24
N ARG A 39 -1.29 2.90 0.85
CA ARG A 39 -1.59 3.96 1.83
C ARG A 39 -0.35 4.80 2.03
N LEU A 40 -0.53 6.12 2.05
CA LEU A 40 0.56 7.10 2.09
C LEU A 40 0.37 8.04 3.28
N PHE A 41 1.46 8.31 4.01
CA PHE A 41 1.42 9.30 5.09
C PHE A 41 1.17 10.70 4.52
N ALA A 42 -0.03 11.24 4.75
CA ALA A 42 -0.47 12.48 4.13
C ALA A 42 0.46 13.67 4.45
N GLU A 43 0.95 13.71 5.68
CA GLU A 43 1.94 14.66 6.22
C GLU A 43 3.30 14.66 5.51
N ARG A 44 3.64 13.60 4.76
CA ARG A 44 4.92 13.50 4.03
C ARG A 44 4.74 13.56 2.52
N TRP A 45 3.64 13.03 2.02
CA TRP A 45 3.38 12.90 0.58
C TRP A 45 2.56 14.04 0.00
N ASN A 46 2.11 15.01 0.83
CA ASN A 46 1.35 16.19 0.40
C ASN A 46 0.16 15.86 -0.52
N ILE A 47 -0.54 14.75 -0.23
CA ILE A 47 -1.72 14.27 -0.97
C ILE A 47 -3.03 14.83 -0.40
N GLY A 48 -2.95 15.93 0.35
CA GLY A 48 -4.14 16.67 0.78
C GLY A 48 -4.84 17.33 -0.40
N ALA A 49 -6.07 17.84 -0.18
CA ALA A 49 -6.74 18.66 -1.18
C ALA A 49 -5.80 19.81 -1.63
N PRO A 50 -5.71 20.11 -2.94
CA PRO A 50 -6.59 19.69 -4.04
C PRO A 50 -6.19 18.38 -4.76
N SER A 51 -5.40 17.49 -4.15
CA SER A 51 -5.01 16.21 -4.77
C SER A 51 -6.18 15.23 -4.93
N ASP A 52 -6.26 14.54 -6.08
CA ASP A 52 -7.19 13.42 -6.29
C ASP A 52 -6.84 12.16 -5.46
N PHE A 53 -5.67 12.16 -4.81
CA PHE A 53 -5.13 11.02 -4.07
C PHE A 53 -5.39 11.09 -2.55
N THR A 54 -6.29 11.96 -2.09
CA THR A 54 -6.68 12.06 -0.66
C THR A 54 -7.18 10.72 -0.10
N HIS A 55 -7.77 9.86 -0.92
CA HIS A 55 -8.21 8.52 -0.53
C HIS A 55 -7.05 7.58 -0.13
N LEU A 56 -5.80 7.89 -0.50
CA LEU A 56 -4.61 7.15 -0.07
C LEU A 56 -4.10 7.60 1.30
N ALA A 57 -4.64 8.68 1.86
CA ALA A 57 -4.14 9.30 3.08
C ALA A 57 -4.24 8.39 4.31
N LEU A 58 -3.09 8.21 4.96
CA LEU A 58 -2.93 7.54 6.24
C LEU A 58 -2.35 8.54 7.25
N THR A 59 -2.96 8.63 8.43
CA THR A 59 -2.41 9.42 9.54
C THR A 59 -1.45 8.56 10.37
N ARG A 60 -0.49 9.18 11.06
CA ARG A 60 0.38 8.44 12.00
C ARG A 60 -0.44 7.70 13.06
N SER A 61 -1.45 8.36 13.62
CA SER A 61 -2.30 7.78 14.66
C SER A 61 -3.07 6.54 14.17
N ALA A 62 -3.55 6.53 12.92
CA ALA A 62 -4.19 5.36 12.33
C ALA A 62 -3.22 4.21 12.09
N PHE A 63 -1.94 4.50 11.84
CA PHE A 63 -0.90 3.49 11.64
C PHE A 63 -0.34 2.90 12.95
N GLU A 64 -0.44 3.60 14.07
CA GLU A 64 0.19 3.16 15.32
C GLU A 64 -0.24 1.76 15.82
N PRO A 65 -1.54 1.38 15.78
CA PRO A 65 -1.95 0.02 16.14
C PRO A 65 -1.24 -1.04 15.30
N PHE A 66 -1.12 -0.81 13.98
CA PHE A 66 -0.39 -1.70 13.09
C PHE A 66 1.10 -1.75 13.45
N ARG A 67 1.76 -0.60 13.62
CA ARG A 67 3.19 -0.53 13.96
C ARG A 67 3.50 -1.34 15.22
N ILE A 68 2.70 -1.20 16.26
CA ILE A 68 2.91 -1.92 17.53
C ILE A 68 2.71 -3.43 17.35
N GLN A 69 1.61 -3.83 16.72
CA GLN A 69 1.25 -5.25 16.58
C GLN A 69 2.15 -6.02 15.62
N ARG A 70 2.68 -5.33 14.60
CA ARG A 70 3.37 -5.96 13.47
C ARG A 70 4.85 -5.67 13.38
N LEU A 71 5.28 -4.51 13.85
CA LEU A 71 6.66 -4.02 13.71
C LEU A 71 7.33 -3.77 15.07
N GLY A 72 6.65 -4.09 16.17
CA GLY A 72 7.10 -3.78 17.53
C GLY A 72 8.17 -4.72 18.08
N SER A 73 8.13 -6.01 17.75
CA SER A 73 9.01 -7.02 18.35
C SER A 73 10.00 -7.66 17.39
N GLU A 74 9.62 -7.98 16.14
CA GLU A 74 10.54 -8.57 15.14
C GLU A 74 10.21 -8.16 13.69
N GLN A 75 11.20 -8.25 12.79
CA GLN A 75 11.03 -8.05 11.36
C GLN A 75 10.56 -9.35 10.68
N HIS A 76 9.29 -9.72 10.84
CA HIS A 76 8.76 -10.91 10.17
C HIS A 76 7.46 -10.70 9.41
N TYR A 77 7.30 -11.58 8.43
CA TYR A 77 6.13 -11.78 7.58
C TYR A 77 4.82 -11.53 8.34
N LEU A 78 4.05 -10.57 7.84
CA LEU A 78 2.90 -9.98 8.53
C LEU A 78 1.67 -10.87 8.60
N GLY A 79 1.72 -12.14 8.15
CA GLY A 79 0.56 -13.02 8.15
C GLY A 79 -0.67 -12.42 7.43
N GLY A 80 -1.87 -12.91 7.75
CA GLY A 80 -3.12 -12.32 7.27
C GLY A 80 -3.48 -11.04 8.04
N LEU A 81 -4.23 -10.14 7.41
CA LEU A 81 -4.72 -8.91 8.05
C LEU A 81 -5.72 -9.23 9.17
N ASN A 82 -5.63 -8.50 10.28
CA ASN A 82 -6.60 -8.56 11.37
C ASN A 82 -7.76 -7.57 11.14
N GLY A 83 -8.81 -7.64 11.98
CA GLY A 83 -10.01 -6.82 11.81
C GLY A 83 -9.74 -5.32 11.67
N PRO A 84 -8.99 -4.69 12.60
CA PRO A 84 -8.58 -3.30 12.48
C PRO A 84 -7.80 -2.98 11.20
N GLU A 85 -6.92 -3.88 10.74
CA GLU A 85 -6.10 -3.70 9.55
C GLU A 85 -6.90 -3.74 8.24
N LEU A 86 -8.05 -4.41 8.23
CA LEU A 86 -8.96 -4.42 7.08
C LEU A 86 -9.69 -3.08 6.88
N LEU A 87 -9.71 -2.23 7.91
CA LEU A 87 -10.39 -0.94 7.90
C LEU A 87 -9.44 0.21 7.55
N LEU A 88 -8.14 -0.07 7.43
CA LEU A 88 -7.13 0.92 7.03
C LEU A 88 -7.21 1.23 5.55
#